data_AF-A0A5C3LX22-F1
#
_entry.id   AF-A0A5C3LX22-F1
#
_cell.length_a   1.000
_cell.length_b   1.000
_cell.length_c   1.000
_cell.angle_alpha   90.00
_cell.angle_beta   90.00
_cell.angle_gamma   90.00
#
_symmetry.space_group_name_H-M   'P 1'
#
loop_
_entity.id
_entity.type
_entity.pdbx_description
1 polymer ?
#
loop_
_entity_poly.entity_id
_entity_poly.type
_entity_poly.pdbx_seq_one_letter_code
_entity_poly.pdbx_strand_id
1 'polypeptide(L)'
;LLDVLPPTIQSIQDGWLRTCQNGTIVSALLTAAAAQLLSFFKSASSFDEGRNNPNAARTFLLIICYSSLFFNVSASISSFILIDKLGELPFRASQRGQQTLPPPQTAMSSTDPDYLLKRYGIGRWWSFLIWHWLFCFVLGIWCIILQLLTYIWLQETLPIQISMSCLAAFTLLPCGVFLLSNFQPA
;
A
#
# COMPACT_ATOMS: atom_id res chain seq x y z
N LEU A 1 25.84 28.41 -1.23
CA LEU A 1 25.14 28.43 0.08
C LEU A 1 23.66 28.66 -0.19
N LEU A 2 22.98 27.65 -0.74
CA LEU A 2 21.51 27.58 -0.89
C LEU A 2 21.17 26.12 -1.22
N ASP A 3 21.53 25.22 -0.30
CA ASP A 3 21.20 23.79 -0.34
C ASP A 3 19.78 23.49 0.19
N VAL A 4 18.93 24.52 0.32
CA VAL A 4 17.66 24.43 1.04
C VAL A 4 16.51 24.45 0.04
N LEU A 5 15.78 23.34 -0.06
CA LEU A 5 14.52 23.31 -0.80
C LEU A 5 13.56 24.36 -0.22
N PRO A 6 12.65 24.94 -1.03
CA PRO A 6 11.60 25.78 -0.50
C PRO A 6 10.82 25.03 0.59
N PRO A 7 10.42 25.71 1.68
CA PRO A 7 9.80 25.06 2.85
C PRO A 7 8.55 24.25 2.48
N THR A 8 7.80 24.68 1.47
CA THR A 8 6.65 23.93 0.93
C THR A 8 7.06 22.58 0.34
N ILE A 9 8.13 22.51 -0.46
CA ILE A 9 8.60 21.26 -1.06
C ILE A 9 9.17 20.34 0.01
N GLN A 10 9.89 20.90 0.99
CA GLN A 10 10.38 20.15 2.13
C GLN A 10 9.23 19.52 2.92
N SER A 11 8.15 20.26 3.18
CA SER A 11 6.98 19.73 3.88
C SER A 11 6.28 18.60 3.11
N ILE A 12 6.19 18.71 1.78
CA ILE A 12 5.61 17.67 0.92
C ILE A 12 6.51 16.42 0.92
N GLN A 13 7.82 16.61 0.79
CA GLN A 13 8.81 15.54 0.82
C GLN A 13 8.76 14.79 2.16
N ASP A 14 8.76 15.51 3.29
CA ASP A 14 8.68 14.92 4.62
C ASP A 14 7.37 14.15 4.82
N GLY A 15 6.25 14.68 4.32
CA GLY A 15 4.97 14.00 4.32
C GLY A 15 5.02 12.67 3.57
N TRP A 16 5.52 12.67 2.34
CA TRP A 16 5.67 11.46 1.53
C TRP A 16 6.67 10.47 2.13
N LEU A 17 7.77 10.94 2.71
CA LEU A 17 8.77 10.09 3.35
C LEU A 17 8.16 9.34 4.53
N ARG A 18 7.43 10.03 5.40
CA ARG A 18 6.70 9.41 6.53
C ARG A 18 5.65 8.42 6.05
N THR A 19 4.90 8.77 5.01
CA THR A 19 3.89 7.87 4.41
C THR A 19 4.54 6.59 3.88
N CYS A 20 5.63 6.70 3.13
CA CYS A 20 6.34 5.53 2.60
C CYS A 20 6.98 4.69 3.71
N GLN A 21 7.57 5.32 4.73
CA GLN A 21 8.13 4.60 5.89
C GLN A 21 7.07 3.79 6.63
N ASN A 22 5.94 4.42 6.95
CA ASN A 22 4.81 3.74 7.58
C ASN A 22 4.25 2.64 6.67
N GLY A 23 4.15 2.90 5.37
CA GLY A 23 3.75 1.93 4.36
C GLY A 23 4.64 0.70 4.32
N THR A 24 5.97 0.88 4.35
CA THR A 24 6.95 -0.22 4.43
C THR A 24 6.72 -1.07 5.68
N ILE A 25 6.59 -0.43 6.84
CA ILE A 25 6.42 -1.12 8.14
C ILE A 25 5.13 -1.94 8.12
N VAL A 26 4.01 -1.33 7.73
CA VAL A 26 2.71 -2.02 7.67
C VAL A 26 2.75 -3.17 6.67
N SER A 27 3.31 -2.96 5.47
CA SER A 27 3.43 -4.02 4.46
C SER A 27 4.30 -5.18 4.94
N ALA A 28 5.37 -4.91 5.70
CA ALA A 28 6.20 -5.95 6.29
C ALA A 28 5.44 -6.75 7.36
N LEU A 29 4.66 -6.08 8.23
CA LEU A 29 3.81 -6.74 9.22
C LEU A 29 2.73 -7.62 8.56
N LEU A 30 2.07 -7.11 7.52
CA LEU A 30 1.08 -7.86 6.76
C LEU A 30 1.70 -9.05 6.02
N THR A 31 2.92 -8.90 5.50
CA THR A 31 3.69 -10.02 4.92
C THR A 31 3.95 -11.10 5.95
N ALA A 32 4.40 -10.73 7.16
CA ALA A 32 4.64 -11.69 8.23
C ALA A 32 3.35 -12.41 8.66
N ALA A 33 2.24 -11.66 8.80
CA ALA A 33 0.93 -12.24 9.10
C ALA A 33 0.46 -13.21 8.00
N ALA A 34 0.65 -12.85 6.73
CA ALA A 34 0.32 -13.72 5.61
C ALA A 34 1.19 -14.99 5.58
N ALA A 35 2.48 -14.90 5.91
CA ALA A 35 3.36 -16.06 5.98
C ALA A 35 2.94 -17.03 7.10
N GLN A 36 2.55 -16.48 8.26
CA GLN A 36 2.03 -17.27 9.37
C GLN A 36 0.71 -17.97 9.00
N LEU A 37 -0.21 -17.24 8.36
CA LEU A 37 -1.48 -17.79 7.89
C LEU A 37 -1.26 -18.86 6.81
N LEU A 38 -0.30 -18.68 5.90
CA LEU A 38 0.06 -19.70 4.91
C LEU A 38 0.54 -20.99 5.57
N SER A 39 1.40 -20.87 6.58
CA SER A 39 1.89 -22.02 7.36
C SER A 39 0.73 -22.74 8.04
N PHE A 40 -0.16 -21.97 8.67
CA PHE A 40 -1.35 -22.49 9.34
C PHE A 40 -2.31 -23.20 8.37
N PHE A 41 -2.61 -22.61 7.22
CA PHE A 41 -3.52 -23.18 6.21
C PHE A 41 -2.93 -24.34 5.40
N LYS A 42 -1.62 -24.51 5.40
CA LYS A 42 -0.98 -25.70 4.84
C LYS A 42 -1.07 -26.91 5.76
N SER A 43 -1.26 -26.69 7.06
CA SER A 43 -1.37 -27.80 8.01
C SER A 43 -2.71 -28.51 7.85
N ALA A 44 -2.68 -29.82 7.63
CA ALA A 44 -3.89 -30.65 7.52
C ALA A 44 -4.72 -30.63 8.82
N SER A 45 -4.06 -30.46 9.96
CA SER A 45 -4.71 -30.37 11.29
C SER A 45 -5.51 -29.09 11.52
N SER A 46 -5.36 -28.08 10.66
CA SER A 46 -6.07 -26.79 10.80
C SER A 46 -7.49 -26.82 10.23
N PHE A 47 -7.92 -27.95 9.69
CA PHE A 47 -9.27 -28.11 9.15
C PHE A 47 -9.95 -29.31 9.81
N ASP A 48 -11.19 -29.11 10.26
CA ASP A 48 -12.00 -30.20 10.81
C ASP A 48 -12.35 -31.22 9.72
N GLU A 49 -11.94 -32.47 9.91
CA GLU A 49 -12.21 -33.60 9.00
C GLU A 49 -13.71 -33.97 8.96
N GLY A 50 -14.47 -33.62 10.00
CA GLY A 50 -15.91 -33.87 10.08
C GLY A 50 -16.76 -32.94 9.22
N ARG A 51 -16.18 -31.85 8.69
CA ARG A 51 -16.87 -30.85 7.88
C ARG A 51 -16.50 -31.01 6.41
N ASN A 52 -17.51 -31.09 5.54
CA ASN A 52 -17.31 -31.15 4.08
C ASN A 52 -16.63 -29.86 3.60
N ASN A 53 -15.30 -29.88 3.55
CA ASN A 53 -14.48 -28.76 3.11
C ASN A 53 -14.23 -28.90 1.61
N PRO A 54 -14.92 -28.13 0.74
CA PRO A 54 -14.71 -28.26 -0.69
C PRO A 54 -13.24 -27.98 -1.05
N ASN A 55 -12.61 -28.91 -1.78
CA ASN A 55 -11.22 -28.79 -2.22
C ASN A 55 -10.95 -27.46 -2.93
N ALA A 56 -11.94 -26.96 -3.69
CA ALA A 56 -11.86 -25.67 -4.37
C ALA A 56 -11.67 -24.49 -3.40
N ALA A 57 -12.33 -24.48 -2.24
CA ALA A 57 -12.20 -23.41 -1.26
C ALA A 57 -10.82 -23.42 -0.60
N ARG A 58 -10.26 -24.60 -0.33
CA ARG A 58 -8.89 -24.76 0.19
C ARG A 58 -7.85 -24.30 -0.85
N THR A 59 -8.02 -24.66 -2.12
CA THR A 59 -7.15 -24.19 -3.20
C THR A 59 -7.24 -22.66 -3.34
N PHE A 60 -8.44 -22.09 -3.32
CA PHE A 60 -8.65 -20.65 -3.36
C PHE A 60 -7.95 -19.94 -2.18
N LEU A 61 -8.11 -20.47 -0.97
CA LEU A 61 -7.45 -19.97 0.26
C LEU A 61 -5.92 -19.91 0.10
N LEU A 62 -5.30 -20.94 -0.48
CA LEU A 62 -3.85 -20.95 -0.70
C LEU A 62 -3.44 -19.94 -1.77
N ILE A 63 -4.17 -19.86 -2.89
CA ILE A 63 -3.90 -18.90 -3.96
C ILE A 63 -3.93 -17.46 -3.42
N ILE A 64 -4.95 -17.13 -2.64
CA ILE A 64 -5.09 -15.78 -2.10
C ILE A 64 -4.03 -15.47 -1.04
N CYS A 65 -3.57 -16.48 -0.30
CA CYS A 65 -2.49 -16.33 0.68
C CYS A 65 -1.14 -16.06 0.02
N TYR A 66 -0.82 -16.80 -1.05
CA TYR A 66 0.35 -16.51 -1.87
C TYR A 66 0.25 -15.12 -2.52
N SER A 67 -0.91 -14.76 -3.04
CA SER A 67 -1.14 -13.43 -3.64
C SER A 67 -0.92 -12.31 -2.61
N SER A 68 -1.44 -12.49 -1.39
CA SER A 68 -1.22 -11.56 -0.27
C SER A 68 0.27 -11.34 0.01
N LEU A 69 1.06 -12.41 0.07
CA LEU A 69 2.50 -12.32 0.29
C LEU A 69 3.18 -11.50 -0.80
N PHE A 70 2.93 -11.82 -2.06
CA PHE A 70 3.56 -11.12 -3.17
C PHE A 70 3.16 -9.64 -3.24
N PHE A 71 1.89 -9.32 -3.00
CA PHE A 71 1.43 -7.92 -3.00
C PHE A 71 2.05 -7.11 -1.86
N ASN A 72 2.07 -7.63 -0.63
CA ASN A 72 2.65 -6.91 0.50
C ASN A 72 4.19 -6.76 0.37
N VAL A 73 4.90 -7.79 -0.11
CA VAL A 73 6.34 -7.67 -0.42
C VAL A 73 6.59 -6.63 -1.51
N SER A 74 5.80 -6.64 -2.58
CA SER A 74 5.92 -5.65 -3.66
C SER A 74 5.64 -4.22 -3.18
N ALA A 75 4.67 -4.05 -2.27
CA ALA A 75 4.41 -2.77 -1.62
C ALA A 75 5.59 -2.30 -0.75
N SER A 76 6.22 -3.19 0.03
CA SER A 76 7.43 -2.87 0.79
C SER A 76 8.59 -2.45 -0.13
N ILE A 77 8.86 -3.20 -1.20
CA ILE A 77 9.93 -2.86 -2.16
C ILE A 77 9.66 -1.51 -2.82
N SER A 78 8.42 -1.26 -3.24
CA SER A 78 8.03 0.01 -3.86
C SER A 78 8.18 1.18 -2.89
N SER A 79 7.83 0.98 -1.62
CA SER A 79 8.01 1.98 -0.56
C SER A 79 9.48 2.33 -0.38
N PHE A 80 10.38 1.33 -0.38
CA PHE A 80 11.83 1.58 -0.30
C PHE A 80 12.35 2.38 -1.50
N ILE A 81 11.90 2.06 -2.72
CA ILE A 81 12.28 2.81 -3.93
C ILE A 81 11.78 4.25 -3.86
N LEU A 82 10.54 4.47 -3.37
CA LEU A 82 9.99 5.82 -3.20
C LEU A 82 10.76 6.61 -2.14
N ILE A 83 11.12 5.98 -1.01
CA ILE A 83 11.96 6.59 0.05
C ILE A 83 13.31 7.03 -0.53
N ASP A 84 13.97 6.17 -1.30
CA ASP A 84 15.25 6.49 -1.94
C ASP A 84 15.12 7.68 -2.90
N LYS A 85 14.10 7.67 -3.77
CA LYS A 85 13.84 8.79 -4.70
C LYS A 85 13.53 10.10 -3.98
N LEU A 86 12.81 10.04 -2.86
CA LEU A 86 12.54 11.21 -2.01
C LEU A 86 13.82 11.68 -1.30
N GLY A 87 14.68 10.77 -0.85
CA GLY A 87 15.95 11.10 -0.21
C GLY A 87 16.95 11.80 -1.15
N GLU A 88 16.93 11.44 -2.43
CA GLU A 88 17.78 12.09 -3.45
C GLU A 88 17.25 13.46 -3.93
N LEU A 89 16.01 13.82 -3.60
CA LEU A 89 15.37 15.04 -4.08
C LEU A 89 16.17 16.33 -3.77
N PRO A 90 16.71 16.55 -2.56
CA PRO A 90 17.50 17.74 -2.25
C PRO A 90 18.78 17.85 -3.08
N PHE A 91 19.45 16.71 -3.28
CA PHE A 91 20.66 16.61 -4.07
C PHE A 91 20.40 16.88 -5.56
N ARG A 92 19.30 16.36 -6.11
CA ARG A 92 18.90 16.63 -7.50
C ARG A 92 18.45 18.07 -7.70
N ALA A 93 17.79 18.65 -6.70
CA ALA A 93 17.38 20.05 -6.71
C ALA A 93 18.59 20.99 -6.66
N SER A 94 19.65 20.66 -5.91
CA SER A 94 20.86 21.49 -5.85
C SER A 94 21.70 21.45 -7.14
N GLN A 95 21.68 20.31 -7.87
CA GLN A 95 22.33 20.19 -9.17
C GLN A 95 21.62 20.97 -10.29
N ARG A 96 20.30 21.12 -10.22
CA ARG A 96 19.53 21.93 -11.16
C ARG A 96 19.59 23.38 -10.71
N GLY A 97 20.53 24.14 -11.27
CA GLY A 97 20.72 25.55 -10.95
C GLY A 97 19.40 26.35 -10.89
N GLN A 98 19.38 27.34 -9.99
CA GLN A 98 18.21 28.14 -9.58
C GLN A 98 17.46 28.83 -10.73
N GLN A 99 18.07 28.96 -11.91
CA GLN A 99 17.47 29.52 -13.14
C GLN A 99 16.45 28.58 -13.82
N THR A 100 16.53 27.26 -13.57
CA THR A 100 15.63 26.26 -14.17
C THR A 100 14.45 25.89 -13.27
N LEU A 101 14.51 26.27 -12.00
CA LEU A 101 13.49 25.97 -11.01
C LEU A 101 12.46 27.11 -10.96
N PRO A 102 11.15 26.80 -10.84
CA PRO A 102 10.12 27.83 -10.73
C PRO A 102 10.41 28.76 -9.53
N PRO A 103 10.24 30.08 -9.68
CA PRO A 103 10.42 31.01 -8.58
C PRO A 103 9.53 30.62 -7.39
N PRO A 104 9.94 30.92 -6.14
CA PRO A 104 9.22 30.52 -4.92
C PRO A 104 7.72 30.87 -4.94
N GLN A 105 7.35 31.94 -5.65
CA GLN A 105 5.97 32.42 -5.81
C GLN A 105 5.10 31.47 -6.67
N THR A 106 5.67 30.80 -7.68
CA THR A 106 4.93 29.83 -8.50
C THR A 106 4.68 28.50 -7.80
N ALA A 107 5.52 28.09 -6.84
CA ALA A 107 5.26 26.92 -6.02
C ALA A 107 4.06 27.09 -5.08
N MET A 108 3.71 28.35 -4.78
CA MET A 108 2.55 28.73 -3.98
C MET A 108 1.23 28.67 -4.79
N SER A 109 1.31 28.71 -6.12
CA SER A 109 0.15 28.80 -7.02
C SER A 109 -0.22 27.48 -7.71
N SER A 110 0.65 26.48 -7.71
CA SER A 110 0.35 25.17 -8.30
C SER A 110 -0.41 24.30 -7.30
N THR A 111 -1.67 24.02 -7.60
CA THR A 111 -2.61 23.26 -6.76
C THR A 111 -2.23 21.77 -6.60
N ASP A 112 -1.29 21.26 -7.40
CA ASP A 112 -0.94 19.84 -7.43
C ASP A 112 0.49 19.56 -6.88
N PRO A 113 0.60 18.92 -5.69
CA PRO A 113 1.88 18.52 -5.09
C PRO A 113 2.73 17.60 -5.98
N ASP A 114 2.10 16.73 -6.79
CA ASP A 114 2.81 15.78 -7.65
C ASP A 114 3.46 16.47 -8.84
N TYR A 115 2.80 17.52 -9.36
CA TYR A 115 3.36 18.36 -10.41
C TYR A 115 4.63 19.08 -9.93
N LEU A 116 4.63 19.56 -8.69
CA LEU A 116 5.79 20.18 -8.06
C LEU A 116 6.95 19.18 -7.94
N LEU A 117 6.73 17.99 -7.37
CA LEU A 117 7.78 16.99 -7.20
C LEU A 117 8.41 16.56 -8.53
N LYS A 118 7.62 16.39 -9.59
CA LYS A 118 8.12 16.09 -10.95
C LYS A 118 9.05 17.17 -11.48
N ARG A 119 8.71 18.45 -11.25
CA ARG A 119 9.50 19.60 -11.74
C ARG A 119 10.83 19.76 -11.01
N TYR A 120 10.88 19.38 -9.72
CA TYR A 120 12.11 19.33 -8.93
C TYR A 120 13.00 18.10 -9.21
N GLY A 121 12.59 17.21 -10.13
CA GLY A 121 13.47 16.16 -10.67
C GLY A 121 13.29 14.76 -10.07
N ILE A 122 12.15 14.48 -9.43
CA ILE A 122 11.87 13.16 -8.84
C ILE A 122 11.74 12.04 -9.90
N GLY A 123 11.46 12.39 -11.17
CA GLY A 123 11.53 11.50 -12.33
C GLY A 123 10.17 11.19 -12.98
N ARG A 124 10.19 10.71 -14.24
CA ARG A 124 8.99 10.40 -15.03
C ARG A 124 8.18 9.21 -14.45
N TRP A 125 8.86 8.28 -13.79
CA TRP A 125 8.27 7.05 -13.24
C TRP A 125 7.62 7.23 -11.86
N TRP A 126 7.65 8.43 -11.29
CA TRP A 126 7.11 8.72 -9.97
C TRP A 126 5.64 8.33 -9.81
N SER A 127 4.75 8.83 -10.67
CA SER A 127 3.33 8.52 -10.59
C SER A 127 3.04 7.04 -10.82
N PHE A 128 3.84 6.37 -11.66
CA PHE A 128 3.70 4.93 -11.85
C PHE A 128 4.10 4.16 -10.60
N LEU A 129 5.20 4.55 -9.94
CA LEU A 129 5.66 3.93 -8.70
C LEU A 129 4.67 4.14 -7.55
N ILE A 130 4.10 5.35 -7.40
CA ILE A 130 3.03 5.59 -6.42
C ILE A 130 1.83 4.70 -6.70
N TRP A 131 1.37 4.62 -7.96
CA TRP A 131 0.22 3.80 -8.33
C TRP A 131 0.47 2.32 -8.07
N HIS A 132 1.64 1.82 -8.46
CA HIS A 132 2.02 0.42 -8.21
C HIS A 132 2.10 0.12 -6.71
N TRP A 133 2.72 1.02 -5.93
CA TRP A 133 2.78 0.91 -4.48
C TRP A 133 1.39 0.85 -3.86
N LEU A 134 0.53 1.83 -4.18
CA LEU A 134 -0.82 1.93 -3.63
C LEU A 134 -1.68 0.72 -4.01
N PHE A 135 -1.61 0.30 -5.28
CA PHE A 135 -2.35 -0.86 -5.77
C PHE A 135 -1.95 -2.15 -5.07
N CYS A 136 -0.64 -2.41 -4.96
CA CYS A 136 -0.11 -3.58 -4.24
C CYS A 136 -0.49 -3.53 -2.76
N PHE A 137 -0.41 -2.37 -2.11
CA PHE A 137 -0.76 -2.20 -0.71
C PHE A 137 -2.24 -2.53 -0.44
N VAL A 138 -3.14 -1.94 -1.23
CA VAL A 138 -4.59 -2.15 -1.11
C VAL A 138 -4.98 -3.59 -1.41
N LEU A 139 -4.47 -4.17 -2.50
CA LEU A 139 -4.73 -5.58 -2.81
C LEU A 139 -4.17 -6.52 -1.75
N GLY A 140 -3.01 -6.22 -1.18
CA GLY A 140 -2.43 -6.97 -0.07
C GLY A 140 -3.36 -7.01 1.15
N ILE A 141 -3.93 -5.86 1.52
CA ILE A 141 -4.92 -5.79 2.62
C ILE A 141 -6.17 -6.61 2.28
N TRP A 142 -6.72 -6.45 1.07
CA TRP A 142 -7.91 -7.17 0.64
C TRP A 142 -7.70 -8.69 0.66
N CYS A 143 -6.56 -9.17 0.18
CA CYS A 143 -6.21 -10.59 0.22
C CYS A 143 -6.15 -11.12 1.66
N ILE A 144 -5.61 -10.37 2.62
CA ILE A 144 -5.59 -10.77 4.04
C ILE A 144 -6.99 -10.87 4.63
N ILE A 145 -7.88 -9.94 4.30
CA ILE A 145 -9.26 -10.01 4.78
C ILE A 145 -10.00 -11.20 4.14
N LEU A 146 -9.84 -11.39 2.83
CA LEU A 146 -10.51 -12.46 2.09
C LEU A 146 -10.04 -13.85 2.52
N GLN A 147 -8.75 -14.05 2.81
CA GLN A 147 -8.26 -15.34 3.32
C GLN A 147 -8.84 -15.64 4.72
N LEU A 148 -8.94 -14.65 5.60
CA LEU A 148 -9.54 -14.83 6.92
C LEU A 148 -11.03 -15.14 6.82
N LEU A 149 -11.77 -14.41 5.97
CA LEU A 149 -13.18 -14.69 5.72
C LEU A 149 -13.37 -16.09 5.15
N THR A 150 -12.58 -16.47 4.13
CA THR A 150 -12.67 -17.81 3.54
C THR A 150 -12.47 -18.90 4.58
N TYR A 151 -11.49 -18.74 5.48
CA TYR A 151 -11.27 -19.68 6.57
C TYR A 151 -12.46 -19.75 7.55
N ILE A 152 -12.96 -18.59 7.99
CA ILE A 152 -14.10 -18.50 8.93
C ILE A 152 -15.35 -19.16 8.31
N TRP A 153 -15.62 -18.91 7.03
CA TRP A 153 -16.74 -19.52 6.32
C TRP A 153 -16.60 -21.04 6.18
N LEU A 154 -15.37 -21.56 6.18
CA LEU A 154 -15.10 -22.98 6.06
C LEU A 154 -15.20 -23.71 7.41
N GLN A 155 -14.73 -23.10 8.50
CA GLN A 155 -14.54 -23.78 9.78
C GLN A 155 -15.50 -23.33 10.89
N GLU A 156 -16.01 -22.10 10.87
CA GLU A 156 -16.72 -21.53 12.02
C GLU A 156 -18.24 -21.73 11.95
N THR A 157 -18.92 -21.40 13.05
CA THR A 157 -20.39 -21.45 13.14
C THR A 157 -21.03 -20.23 12.44
N LEU A 158 -22.29 -20.37 11.99
CA LEU A 158 -23.03 -19.28 11.31
C LEU A 158 -23.01 -17.93 12.05
N PRO A 159 -23.17 -17.85 13.39
CA PRO A 159 -23.09 -16.57 14.09
C PRO A 159 -21.73 -15.88 13.95
N ILE A 160 -20.65 -16.65 13.97
CA ILE A 160 -19.28 -16.14 13.79
C ILE A 160 -19.07 -15.69 12.34
N GLN A 161 -19.57 -16.45 11.36
CA GLN A 161 -19.47 -16.08 9.95
C GLN A 161 -20.14 -14.74 9.64
N ILE A 162 -21.36 -14.53 10.12
CA ILE A 162 -22.11 -13.29 9.88
C ILE A 162 -21.43 -12.12 10.59
N SER A 163 -21.12 -12.27 11.88
CA SER A 163 -20.51 -11.20 12.67
C SER A 163 -19.14 -10.76 12.11
N MET A 164 -18.28 -11.70 11.76
CA MET A 164 -16.96 -11.42 11.19
C MET A 164 -17.05 -10.85 9.77
N SER A 165 -18.05 -11.24 8.97
CA SER A 165 -18.28 -10.65 7.65
C SER A 165 -18.70 -9.18 7.75
N CYS A 166 -19.60 -8.85 8.69
CA CYS A 166 -19.97 -7.45 8.97
C CYS A 166 -18.76 -6.63 9.45
N LEU A 167 -17.95 -7.19 10.35
CA LEU A 167 -16.75 -6.53 10.85
C LEU A 167 -15.75 -6.28 9.72
N ALA A 168 -15.51 -7.27 8.86
CA ALA A 168 -14.63 -7.14 7.71
C ALA A 168 -15.11 -6.05 6.74
N ALA A 169 -16.41 -5.98 6.46
CA ALA A 169 -16.99 -4.92 5.63
C ALA A 169 -16.79 -3.53 6.25
N PHE A 170 -16.98 -3.41 7.57
CA PHE A 170 -16.72 -2.18 8.30
C PHE A 170 -15.24 -1.77 8.24
N THR A 171 -14.31 -2.72 8.39
CA THR A 171 -12.86 -2.46 8.30
C THR A 171 -12.42 -2.04 6.90
N LEU A 172 -13.04 -2.55 5.85
CA LEU A 172 -12.71 -2.20 4.46
C LEU A 172 -13.32 -0.87 3.98
N LEU A 173 -14.30 -0.32 4.71
CA LEU A 173 -15.01 0.90 4.33
C LEU A 173 -14.06 2.09 4.09
N PRO A 174 -13.08 2.41 4.96
CA PRO A 174 -12.15 3.50 4.72
C PRO A 174 -11.30 3.29 3.45
N CYS A 175 -10.88 2.05 3.17
CA CYS A 175 -10.15 1.71 1.95
C CYS A 175 -11.01 1.95 0.70
N GLY A 176 -12.29 1.57 0.74
CA GLY A 176 -13.23 1.80 -0.35
C GLY A 176 -13.46 3.29 -0.61
N VAL A 177 -13.71 4.07 0.45
CA VAL A 177 -13.89 5.54 0.35
C VAL A 177 -12.65 6.21 -0.23
N PHE A 178 -11.46 5.83 0.24
CA PHE A 178 -10.20 6.38 -0.26
C PHE A 178 -9.99 6.08 -1.76
N LEU A 179 -10.28 4.87 -2.23
CA LEU A 179 -10.18 4.55 -3.66
C LEU A 179 -11.18 5.38 -4.46
N LEU A 180 -12.45 5.42 -4.04
CA LEU A 180 -13.50 6.16 -4.74
C LEU A 180 -13.19 7.66 -4.85
N SER A 181 -12.65 8.27 -3.80
CA SER A 181 -12.26 9.69 -3.84
C SER A 181 -11.11 9.98 -4.81
N ASN A 182 -10.21 9.01 -5.04
CA ASN A 182 -9.11 9.15 -5.98
C ASN A 182 -9.50 8.82 -7.44
N PHE A 183 -10.64 8.15 -7.66
CA PHE A 183 -11.15 7.78 -8.99
C PHE A 183 -12.20 8.76 -9.55
N GLN A 184 -12.66 9.76 -8.79
CA GLN A 184 -13.54 10.79 -9.35
C GLN A 184 -12.76 11.65 -10.36
N PRO A 185 -13.18 11.71 -11.65
CA PRO A 185 -12.63 12.65 -12.59
C PRO A 185 -12.98 14.07 -12.12
N ALA A 186 -11.97 14.94 -12.08
CA ALA A 186 -12.14 16.38 -11.91
C ALA A 186 -13.02 16.97 -13.02
#